data_AF-A0A1Q7YPQ8-F1
#
_entry.id   AF-A0A1Q7YPQ8-F1
#
_cell.length_a   1.000
_cell.length_b   1.000
_cell.length_c   1.000
_cell.angle_alpha   90.00
_cell.angle_beta   90.00
_cell.angle_gamma   90.00
#
_symmetry.space_group_name_H-M   'P 1'
#
loop_
_entity.id
_entity.type
_entity.pdbx_description
1 polymer ?
#
loop_
_entity_poly.entity_id
_entity_poly.type
_entity_poly.pdbx_seq_one_letter_code
_entity_poly.pdbx_strand_id
1 'polypeptide(L)'
;MNLDLAGTPIRVSAVDPGYVETEFSEVRFHGDKERAQGVYRGFRPLTGDDVADAIAYVVNLPEHVNVVDLVIVPTAQRNVYVVDREQD
;
A
#
# COMPACT_ATOMS: atom_id res chain seq x y z
N MET A 1 10.18 -2.44 17.95
CA MET A 1 8.81 -2.15 18.42
C MET A 1 8.02 -3.40 18.77
N ASN A 2 7.73 -4.32 17.84
CA ASN A 2 6.93 -5.52 18.19
C ASN A 2 7.53 -6.31 19.37
N LEU A 3 8.84 -6.59 19.34
CA LEU A 3 9.55 -7.28 20.43
C LEU A 3 9.52 -6.53 21.77
N ASP A 4 9.46 -5.21 21.75
CA ASP A 4 9.49 -4.37 22.96
C ASP A 4 8.17 -4.46 23.76
N LEU A 5 7.12 -5.01 23.15
CA LEU A 5 5.77 -5.13 23.74
C LEU A 5 5.46 -6.55 24.24
N ALA A 6 6.48 -7.40 24.36
CA ALA A 6 6.34 -8.75 24.90
C ALA A 6 5.67 -8.75 26.28
N GLY A 7 4.64 -9.59 26.45
CA GLY A 7 3.84 -9.67 27.68
C GLY A 7 2.64 -8.72 27.73
N THR A 8 2.39 -7.95 26.66
CA THR A 8 1.21 -7.08 26.53
C THR A 8 0.23 -7.64 25.47
N PRO A 9 -1.03 -7.19 25.46
CA PRO A 9 -1.99 -7.50 24.38
C PRO A 9 -1.88 -6.54 23.18
N ILE A 10 -0.89 -5.64 23.14
CA ILE A 10 -0.76 -4.65 22.06
C ILE A 10 -0.23 -5.34 20.80
N ARG A 11 -0.93 -5.10 19.69
CA ARG A 11 -0.54 -5.56 18.36
C ARG A 11 0.22 -4.44 17.63
N VAL A 12 1.19 -4.83 16.81
CA VAL A 12 1.99 -3.92 15.99
C VAL A 12 2.00 -4.45 14.58
N SER A 13 1.57 -3.61 13.63
CA SER A 13 1.43 -3.96 12.23
C SER A 13 2.04 -2.88 11.34
N ALA A 14 2.74 -3.30 10.29
CA ALA A 14 3.10 -2.47 9.16
C ALA A 14 2.19 -2.81 7.96
N VAL A 15 1.70 -1.78 7.27
CA VAL A 15 0.95 -1.90 6.02
C VAL A 15 1.75 -1.19 4.95
N ASP A 16 2.29 -1.97 4.01
CA ASP A 16 3.29 -1.55 3.04
C ASP A 16 2.72 -1.64 1.62
N PRO A 17 2.01 -0.60 1.15
CA PRO A 17 1.42 -0.60 -0.18
C PRO A 17 2.44 -0.32 -1.29
N GLY A 18 2.14 -0.83 -2.48
CA GLY A 18 2.87 -0.56 -3.74
C GLY A 18 2.41 0.72 -4.44
N TYR A 19 2.16 0.64 -5.75
CA TYR A 19 1.59 1.76 -6.51
C TYR A 19 0.13 1.99 -6.12
N VAL A 20 -0.15 3.10 -5.45
CA VAL A 20 -1.49 3.56 -5.06
C VAL A 20 -1.75 4.93 -5.68
N GLU A 21 -2.80 5.05 -6.48
CA GLU A 21 -3.20 6.33 -7.05
C GLU A 21 -3.92 7.17 -6.00
N THR A 22 -3.17 8.17 -5.52
CA THR A 22 -3.61 9.20 -4.57
C THR A 22 -2.86 10.50 -4.90
N GLU A 23 -3.09 11.55 -4.11
CA GLU A 23 -2.32 12.80 -4.17
C GLU A 23 -0.83 12.61 -3.86
N PHE A 24 -0.38 11.43 -3.41
CA PHE A 24 1.03 11.14 -3.14
C PHE A 24 1.96 11.54 -4.29
N SER A 25 1.60 11.18 -5.52
CA SER A 25 2.45 11.52 -6.69
C SER A 25 2.38 13.01 -7.04
N GLU A 26 1.25 13.69 -6.81
CA GLU A 26 1.15 15.14 -6.98
C GLU A 26 2.04 15.88 -5.97
N VAL A 27 2.00 15.47 -4.70
CA VAL A 27 2.88 16.01 -3.64
C VAL A 27 4.34 15.74 -3.96
N ARG A 28 4.67 14.50 -4.35
CA ARG A 28 6.04 14.10 -4.73
C ARG A 28 6.61 14.94 -5.87
N PHE A 29 5.78 15.36 -6.81
CA PHE A 29 6.18 16.19 -7.95
C PHE A 29 5.76 17.66 -7.81
N HIS A 30 5.52 18.13 -6.58
CA HIS A 30 5.29 19.54 -6.27
C HIS A 30 4.15 20.18 -7.07
N GLY A 31 3.06 19.43 -7.29
CA GLY A 31 1.87 19.88 -8.02
C GLY A 31 1.90 19.63 -9.53
N ASP A 32 2.95 19.01 -10.07
CA ASP A 32 3.00 18.58 -11.47
C ASP A 32 2.08 17.36 -11.70
N LYS A 33 0.83 17.66 -12.08
CA LYS A 33 -0.22 16.67 -12.29
C LYS A 33 0.02 15.75 -13.48
N GLU A 34 0.62 16.26 -14.56
CA GLU A 34 0.89 15.48 -15.76
C GLU A 34 1.93 14.39 -15.46
N ARG A 35 3.00 14.78 -14.76
CA ARG A 35 4.02 13.83 -14.32
C ARG A 35 3.48 12.83 -13.30
N ALA A 36 2.62 13.26 -12.39
CA ALA A 36 1.97 12.38 -11.41
C ALA A 36 1.11 11.32 -12.10
N GLN A 37 0.24 11.71 -13.04
CA GLN A 37 -0.58 10.78 -13.83
C GLN A 37 0.29 9.81 -14.64
N GLY A 38 1.45 10.27 -15.14
CA GLY A 38 2.40 9.42 -15.86
C GLY A 38 2.90 8.21 -15.07
N VAL A 39 2.93 8.27 -13.73
CA VAL A 39 3.36 7.14 -12.88
C VAL A 39 2.47 5.91 -13.04
N TYR A 40 1.16 6.15 -13.17
CA TYR A 40 0.14 5.09 -13.16
C TYR A 40 -0.32 4.69 -14.56
N ARG A 41 0.23 5.29 -15.62
CA ARG A 41 -0.18 5.02 -17.00
C ARG A 41 0.10 3.56 -17.39
N GLY A 42 -0.86 2.96 -18.10
CA GLY A 42 -0.76 1.65 -18.71
C GLY A 42 -1.02 0.47 -17.77
N PHE A 43 -1.50 0.68 -16.55
CA PHE A 43 -1.93 -0.42 -15.68
C PHE A 43 -2.97 0.09 -14.67
N ARG A 44 -3.63 -0.83 -13.95
CA ARG A 44 -4.53 -0.47 -12.86
C ARG A 44 -3.77 -0.42 -11.54
N PRO A 45 -3.51 0.76 -10.94
CA PRO A 45 -2.93 0.87 -9.61
C PRO A 45 -3.94 0.48 -8.51
N LEU A 46 -3.49 0.40 -7.27
CA LEU A 46 -4.38 0.39 -6.12
C LEU A 46 -4.99 1.79 -5.93
N THR A 47 -6.08 1.84 -5.19
CA THR A 47 -6.75 3.05 -4.74
C THR A 47 -6.56 3.26 -3.24
N GLY A 48 -6.91 4.45 -2.75
CA GLY A 48 -6.94 4.70 -1.31
C GLY A 48 -7.88 3.74 -0.56
N ASP A 49 -8.99 3.35 -1.19
CA ASP A 49 -9.97 2.42 -0.62
C ASP A 49 -9.39 1.01 -0.48
N ASP A 50 -8.59 0.52 -1.44
CA ASP A 50 -7.94 -0.79 -1.34
C ASP A 50 -6.99 -0.85 -0.11
N VAL A 51 -6.29 0.24 0.18
CA VAL A 51 -5.40 0.34 1.35
C VAL A 51 -6.22 0.47 2.65
N ALA A 52 -7.31 1.24 2.61
CA ALA A 52 -8.22 1.38 3.74
C ALA A 52 -8.85 0.04 4.13
N ASP A 53 -9.26 -0.77 3.15
CA ASP A 53 -9.79 -2.12 3.36
C ASP A 53 -8.73 -3.06 3.96
N ALA A 54 -7.48 -2.98 3.50
CA ALA A 54 -6.38 -3.74 4.10
C ALA A 54 -6.15 -3.37 5.57
N ILE A 55 -6.18 -2.08 5.90
CA ILE A 55 -6.10 -1.61 7.29
C ILE A 55 -7.31 -2.09 8.08
N ALA A 56 -8.53 -1.96 7.53
CA ALA A 56 -9.76 -2.42 8.16
C ALA A 56 -9.71 -3.93 8.48
N TYR A 57 -9.18 -4.74 7.55
CA TYR A 57 -8.93 -6.16 7.81
C TYR A 57 -8.00 -6.36 9.02
N VAL A 58 -6.83 -5.71 9.02
CA VAL A 58 -5.83 -5.85 10.09
C VAL A 58 -6.40 -5.47 11.46
N VAL A 59 -7.11 -4.35 11.56
CA VAL A 59 -7.61 -3.87 12.86
C VAL A 59 -8.77 -4.70 13.40
N ASN A 60 -9.59 -5.29 12.53
CA ASN A 60 -10.77 -6.09 12.91
C ASN A 60 -10.47 -7.56 13.23
N LEU A 61 -9.21 -8.02 13.10
CA LEU A 61 -8.83 -9.36 13.48
C LEU A 61 -9.01 -9.61 14.99
N PRO A 62 -9.29 -10.86 15.42
CA PRO A 62 -9.37 -11.21 16.83
C PRO A 62 -8.12 -10.78 17.62
N GLU A 63 -8.26 -10.44 18.91
CA GLU A 63 -7.15 -9.92 19.73
C GLU A 63 -5.90 -10.81 19.74
N HIS A 64 -6.06 -12.13 19.63
CA HIS A 64 -4.94 -13.09 19.62
C HIS A 64 -4.24 -13.22 18.26
N VAL A 65 -4.72 -12.53 17.22
CA VAL A 65 -4.14 -12.54 15.87
C VAL A 65 -3.41 -11.23 15.63
N ASN A 66 -2.12 -11.33 15.33
CA ASN A 66 -1.25 -10.20 15.01
C ASN A 66 -0.70 -10.36 13.58
N VAL A 67 -1.13 -9.49 12.66
CA VAL A 67 -0.51 -9.35 11.34
C VAL A 67 0.67 -8.40 11.50
N VAL A 68 1.89 -8.93 11.45
CA VAL A 68 3.09 -8.11 11.70
C VAL A 68 3.39 -7.22 10.49
N ASP A 69 3.36 -7.79 9.29
CA ASP A 69 3.60 -7.08 8.03
C ASP A 69 2.54 -7.48 7.00
N LEU A 70 1.96 -6.50 6.32
CA LEU A 70 1.04 -6.68 5.20
C LEU A 70 1.57 -5.89 4.01
N VAL A 71 2.08 -6.61 3.01
CA VAL A 71 2.48 -6.02 1.73
C VAL A 71 1.35 -6.20 0.72
N ILE A 72 0.87 -5.09 0.14
CA ILE A 72 -0.21 -5.09 -0.84
C ILE A 72 0.21 -4.31 -2.08
N VAL A 73 0.11 -4.92 -3.25
CA VAL A 73 0.52 -4.32 -4.53
C VAL A 73 -0.53 -4.57 -5.60
N PRO A 74 -0.65 -3.72 -6.63
CA PRO A 74 -1.45 -4.05 -7.80
C PRO A 74 -0.94 -5.35 -8.44
N THR A 75 -1.82 -6.15 -9.03
CA THR A 75 -1.46 -7.41 -9.69
C THR A 75 -0.45 -7.25 -10.84
N ALA A 76 -0.45 -6.06 -11.47
CA ALA A 76 0.52 -5.66 -12.48
C ALA A 76 1.94 -5.45 -11.92
N GLN A 77 2.09 -5.14 -10.63
CA GLN A 77 3.36 -4.86 -9.99
C GLN A 77 3.98 -6.16 -9.44
N ARG A 78 5.18 -6.52 -9.92
CA ARG A 78 5.97 -7.65 -9.37
C ARG A 78 7.08 -7.19 -8.43
N ASN A 79 7.62 -6.00 -8.68
CA ASN A 79 8.50 -5.25 -7.78
C ASN A 79 8.52 -3.77 -8.23
N VAL A 80 9.43 -2.96 -7.71
CA VAL A 80 9.53 -1.53 -8.03
C VAL A 80 10.02 -1.22 -9.46
N TYR A 81 10.63 -2.19 -10.14
CA TYR A 81 11.16 -2.07 -11.50
C TYR A 81 10.33 -2.81 -12.55
N VAL A 82 9.56 -3.82 -12.12
CA VAL A 82 8.79 -4.70 -12.99
C VAL A 82 7.31 -4.46 -12.76
N VAL A 83 6.73 -3.68 -13.67
CA VAL A 83 5.29 -3.39 -13.74
C VAL A 83 4.82 -3.76 -15.15
N ASP A 84 3.91 -4.71 -15.23
CA ASP A 84 3.28 -5.10 -16.48
C ASP A 84 2.33 -3.97 -16.92
N ARG A 85 2.59 -3.41 -18.09
CA ARG A 85 1.80 -2.31 -18.65
C ARG A 85 1.16 -2.77 -19.95
N GLU A 86 -0.13 -2.51 -20.08
CA GLU A 86 -0.83 -2.62 -21.35
C GLU A 86 -0.10 -1.73 -22.38
N GLN A 87 0.28 -2.33 -23.51
CA GLN A 87 0.86 -1.60 -24.63
C GLN A 87 -0.29 -1.00 -25.45
N ASP A 88 -0.19 0.29 -25.76
CA ASP A 88 -1.07 0.97 -26.74
C ASP A 88 -0.90 0.36 -28.15
#